data_AF-A0A494WGR3-F1
#
_entry.id   AF-A0A494WGR3-F1
#
_cell.length_a   1.000
_cell.length_b   1.000
_cell.length_c   1.000
_cell.angle_alpha   90.00
_cell.angle_beta   90.00
_cell.angle_gamma   90.00
#
_symmetry.space_group_name_H-M   'P 1'
#
loop_
_entity.id
_entity.type
_entity.pdbx_description
1 polymer ?
#
loop_
_entity_poly.entity_id
_entity_poly.type
_entity_poly.pdbx_seq_one_letter_code
_entity_poly.pdbx_strand_id
1 'polypeptide(L)'
;MTICAHCGQDWSHQRADDFPAYVAIIVTGHLMAPLIIALARDFALSVTAMMAIIVPLALVLLLGLLQPAKGAIIALQWWWGMHGFEKERTTGVAEPGDDGP
;
A
#
# COMPACT_ATOMS: atom_id res chain seq x y z
N MET A 1 0.49 21.92 -2.80
CA MET A 1 1.83 21.95 -2.20
C MET A 1 2.43 20.57 -2.38
N THR A 2 3.35 20.38 -3.32
CA THR A 2 3.99 19.07 -3.57
C THR A 2 5.29 18.91 -2.78
N ILE A 3 5.80 19.98 -2.16
CA ILE A 3 7.04 19.96 -1.38
C ILE A 3 6.71 20.03 0.11
N CYS A 4 7.32 19.17 0.93
CA CYS A 4 7.16 19.17 2.38
C CYS A 4 7.90 20.36 3.00
N ALA A 5 7.20 21.19 3.78
CA ALA A 5 7.78 22.39 4.41
C ALA A 5 8.82 22.08 5.51
N HIS A 6 8.83 20.87 6.05
CA HIS A 6 9.76 20.47 7.12
C HIS A 6 11.07 19.87 6.57
N CYS A 7 10.98 18.94 5.62
CA CYS A 7 12.16 18.23 5.10
C CYS A 7 12.53 18.61 3.66
N GLY A 8 11.78 19.51 3.01
CA GLY A 8 12.05 19.91 1.63
C GLY A 8 11.77 18.84 0.57
N GLN A 9 11.23 17.67 0.96
CA GLN A 9 11.01 16.56 0.04
C GLN A 9 9.92 16.87 -1.00
N ASP A 10 10.21 16.68 -2.29
CA ASP A 10 9.23 16.83 -3.37
C ASP A 10 8.48 15.52 -3.67
N TRP A 11 7.16 15.60 -3.56
CA TRP A 11 6.20 14.51 -3.78
C TRP A 11 5.53 14.60 -5.16
N SER A 12 5.87 15.60 -5.99
CA SER A 12 5.19 15.89 -7.27
C SER A 12 5.28 14.76 -8.30
N HIS A 13 6.38 14.00 -8.29
CA HIS A 13 6.66 12.93 -9.26
C HIS A 13 6.17 11.54 -8.82
N GLN A 14 5.72 11.40 -7.58
CA GLN A 14 5.43 10.08 -7.00
C GLN A 14 4.01 9.63 -7.34
N ARG A 15 3.92 8.58 -8.14
CA ARG A 15 2.68 7.85 -8.40
C ARG A 15 2.81 6.47 -7.79
N ALA A 16 1.79 6.07 -7.05
CA ALA A 16 1.68 4.66 -6.72
C ALA A 16 1.29 3.92 -7.99
N ASP A 17 2.11 2.96 -8.40
CA ASP A 17 1.86 2.05 -9.51
C ASP A 17 0.53 1.28 -9.33
N ASP A 18 0.22 0.32 -10.20
CA ASP A 18 -0.93 -0.58 -10.02
C ASP A 18 -0.77 -1.54 -8.83
N PHE A 19 0.42 -1.59 -8.21
CA PHE A 19 0.75 -2.47 -7.09
C PHE A 19 -0.20 -2.37 -5.87
N PRO A 20 -0.68 -1.20 -5.42
CA PRO A 20 -1.66 -1.09 -4.35
C PRO A 20 -2.97 -1.82 -4.65
N ALA A 21 -3.41 -1.84 -5.91
CA ALA A 21 -4.63 -2.56 -6.28
C ALA A 21 -4.42 -4.08 -6.18
N TYR A 22 -3.26 -4.59 -6.60
CA TYR A 22 -2.90 -6.00 -6.43
C TYR A 22 -2.85 -6.40 -4.95
N VAL A 23 -2.23 -5.56 -4.09
CA VAL A 23 -2.22 -5.78 -2.64
C VAL A 23 -3.63 -5.84 -2.08
N ALA A 24 -4.49 -4.89 -2.47
CA ALA A 24 -5.88 -4.86 -2.02
C ALA A 24 -6.66 -6.13 -2.43
N ILE A 25 -6.48 -6.59 -3.67
CA ILE A 25 -7.13 -7.81 -4.20
C ILE A 25 -6.64 -9.05 -3.46
N ILE A 26 -5.32 -9.22 -3.26
CA ILE A 26 -4.76 -10.38 -2.59
C ILE A 26 -5.28 -10.47 -1.15
N VAL A 27 -5.19 -9.37 -0.40
CA VAL A 27 -5.65 -9.35 1.00
C VAL A 27 -7.15 -9.60 1.08
N THR A 28 -7.95 -8.93 0.24
CA THR A 28 -9.40 -9.14 0.20
C THR A 28 -9.73 -10.60 -0.12
N GLY A 29 -9.08 -11.21 -1.12
CA GLY A 29 -9.28 -12.61 -1.47
C GLY A 29 -8.95 -13.57 -0.32
N HIS A 30 -7.83 -13.35 0.38
CA HIS A 30 -7.41 -14.20 1.50
C HIS A 30 -8.28 -14.04 2.74
N LEU A 31 -8.95 -12.91 2.92
CA LEU A 31 -9.96 -12.72 3.98
C LEU A 31 -11.31 -13.33 3.58
N MET A 32 -11.72 -13.14 2.32
CA MET A 32 -13.01 -13.60 1.82
C MET A 32 -13.07 -15.11 1.63
N ALA A 33 -11.99 -15.76 1.16
CA ALA A 33 -11.96 -17.21 0.94
C ALA A 33 -12.30 -18.04 2.20
N PRO A 34 -11.61 -17.87 3.36
CA PRO A 34 -11.96 -18.62 4.56
C PRO A 34 -13.35 -18.26 5.09
N LEU A 35 -13.78 -16.99 4.95
CA LEU A 35 -15.13 -16.56 5.34
C LEU A 35 -16.21 -17.26 4.51
N ILE A 36 -16.07 -17.32 3.19
CA ILE A 36 -16.99 -18.01 2.29
C ILE A 36 -17.03 -19.50 2.62
N ILE A 37 -15.86 -20.11 2.85
CA ILE A 37 -15.77 -21.53 3.23
C ILE A 37 -16.50 -21.80 4.55
N ALA A 38 -16.30 -20.95 5.57
CA ALA A 38 -16.97 -21.07 6.86
C ALA A 38 -18.51 -20.92 6.73
N LEU A 39 -18.96 -19.88 6.01
CA LEU A 39 -20.40 -19.66 5.77
C LEU A 39 -21.04 -20.83 5.00
N ALA A 40 -20.34 -21.38 4.02
CA ALA A 40 -20.83 -22.52 3.24
C ALA A 40 -20.85 -23.83 4.05
N ARG A 41 -19.85 -24.07 4.91
CA ARG A 41 -19.73 -25.28 5.72
C ARG A 41 -20.70 -25.29 6.91
N ASP A 42 -20.78 -24.19 7.64
CA ASP A 42 -21.35 -24.19 8.99
C ASP A 42 -22.80 -23.67 9.03
N PHE A 43 -23.22 -22.90 8.02
CA PHE A 43 -24.50 -22.20 8.07
C PHE A 43 -25.48 -22.57 6.94
N ALA A 44 -25.07 -23.39 5.97
CA ALA A 44 -25.90 -23.87 4.86
C ALA A 44 -26.72 -22.76 4.17
N LEU A 45 -26.14 -21.56 4.02
CA LEU A 45 -26.84 -20.42 3.42
C LEU A 45 -27.26 -20.73 1.98
N SER A 46 -28.44 -20.23 1.60
CA SER A 46 -28.84 -20.19 0.19
C SER A 46 -27.89 -19.30 -0.61
N VAL A 47 -27.73 -19.59 -1.91
CA VAL A 47 -26.83 -18.82 -2.80
C VAL A 47 -27.16 -17.33 -2.79
N THR A 48 -28.45 -16.98 -2.76
CA THR A 48 -28.90 -15.58 -2.71
C THR A 48 -28.49 -14.90 -1.40
N ALA A 49 -28.65 -15.57 -0.25
CA ALA A 49 -28.22 -15.03 1.03
C ALA A 49 -26.70 -14.85 1.08
N MET A 50 -25.95 -15.82 0.55
CA MET A 50 -24.49 -15.72 0.43
C MET A 50 -24.09 -14.51 -0.42
N MET A 51 -24.67 -14.35 -1.61
CA MET A 51 -24.38 -13.22 -2.50
C MET A 51 -24.70 -11.86 -1.86
N ALA A 52 -25.82 -11.78 -1.13
CA ALA A 52 -26.22 -10.56 -0.42
C ALA A 52 -25.24 -10.14 0.70
N ILE A 53 -24.42 -11.06 1.22
CA ILE A 53 -23.40 -10.77 2.24
C ILE A 53 -22.03 -10.57 1.59
N ILE A 54 -21.61 -11.52 0.75
CA ILE A 54 -20.26 -11.61 0.21
C ILE A 54 -19.94 -10.46 -0.74
N VAL A 55 -20.87 -10.10 -1.63
CA VAL A 55 -20.64 -9.02 -2.62
C VAL A 55 -20.44 -7.65 -1.95
N PRO A 56 -21.34 -7.17 -1.07
CA PRO A 56 -21.13 -5.87 -0.43
C PRO A 56 -19.91 -5.88 0.48
N LEU A 57 -19.64 -6.98 1.20
CA LEU A 57 -18.47 -7.09 2.05
C LEU A 57 -17.16 -7.02 1.24
N ALA A 58 -17.08 -7.75 0.13
CA ALA A 58 -15.93 -7.69 -0.77
C ALA A 58 -15.74 -6.26 -1.32
N LEU A 59 -16.82 -5.58 -1.69
CA LEU A 59 -16.76 -4.21 -2.20
C LEU A 59 -16.24 -3.23 -1.14
N VAL A 60 -16.76 -3.32 0.09
CA VAL A 60 -16.31 -2.49 1.22
C VAL A 60 -14.83 -2.75 1.53
N LEU A 61 -14.41 -4.01 1.58
CA LEU A 61 -13.01 -4.37 1.83
C LEU A 61 -12.10 -3.84 0.72
N LEU A 62 -12.46 -4.06 -0.55
CA LEU A 62 -11.64 -3.61 -1.67
C LEU A 62 -11.48 -2.10 -1.66
N LEU A 63 -12.59 -1.35 -1.59
CA LEU A 63 -12.58 0.12 -1.58
C LEU A 63 -11.85 0.67 -0.35
N GLY A 64 -12.09 0.07 0.83
CA GLY A 64 -11.46 0.48 2.07
C GLY A 64 -9.94 0.22 2.09
N LEU A 65 -9.47 -0.81 1.38
CA LEU A 65 -8.06 -1.20 1.38
C LEU A 65 -7.23 -0.50 0.28
N LEU A 66 -7.86 0.11 -0.73
CA LEU A 66 -7.16 0.84 -1.79
C LEU A 66 -6.33 2.02 -1.26
N GLN A 67 -6.93 2.87 -0.42
CA GLN A 67 -6.24 4.03 0.14
C GLN A 67 -5.06 3.68 1.08
N PRO A 68 -5.21 2.77 2.07
CA PRO A 68 -4.10 2.38 2.92
C PRO A 68 -3.02 1.60 2.18
N ALA A 69 -3.38 0.75 1.20
CA ALA A 69 -2.39 0.08 0.37
C ALA A 69 -1.53 1.12 -0.37
N LYS A 70 -2.15 2.13 -0.99
CA LYS A 70 -1.41 3.20 -1.68
C LYS A 70 -0.42 3.90 -0.73
N GLY A 71 -0.88 4.26 0.47
CA GLY A 71 -0.03 4.89 1.48
C GLY A 71 1.13 4.00 1.92
N ALA A 72 0.88 2.71 2.17
CA ALA A 72 1.90 1.75 2.57
C ALA A 72 2.99 1.59 1.49
N ILE A 73 2.60 1.51 0.21
CA ILE A 73 3.54 1.39 -0.90
C ILE A 73 4.39 2.65 -1.05
N ILE A 74 3.82 3.84 -0.90
CA ILE A 74 4.58 5.10 -0.92
C ILE A 74 5.55 5.18 0.27
N ALA A 75 5.09 4.81 1.47
CA ALA A 75 5.94 4.80 2.66
C ALA A 75 7.12 3.80 2.52
N LEU A 76 6.87 2.65 1.91
CA LEU A 76 7.90 1.64 1.64
C LEU A 76 8.93 2.14 0.61
N GLN A 77 8.47 2.79 -0.45
CA GLN A 77 9.33 3.43 -1.44
C GLN A 77 10.22 4.50 -0.79
N TRP A 78 9.66 5.32 0.09
CA TRP A 78 10.43 6.31 0.86
C TRP A 78 11.46 5.65 1.79
N TRP A 79 11.07 4.61 2.53
CA TRP A 79 11.96 3.90 3.45
C TRP A 79 13.17 3.26 2.74
N TRP A 80 12.96 2.73 1.54
CA TRP A 80 14.03 2.10 0.75
C TRP A 80 14.74 3.04 -0.24
N GLY A 81 14.29 4.29 -0.37
CA GLY A 81 14.89 5.25 -1.31
C GLY A 81 14.65 4.88 -2.78
N MET A 82 13.49 4.30 -3.09
CA MET A 82 13.13 3.88 -4.45
C MET A 82 12.48 5.05 -5.22
N HIS A 83 12.44 4.96 -6.55
CA HIS A 83 11.71 5.90 -7.43
C HIS A 83 12.04 7.40 -7.24
N GLY A 84 13.26 7.75 -6.82
CA GLY A 84 13.69 9.15 -6.64
C GLY A 84 13.53 9.69 -5.23
N PHE A 85 13.16 8.86 -4.25
CA PHE A 85 13.31 9.21 -2.84
C PHE A 85 14.80 9.20 -2.46
N GLU A 86 15.38 10.36 -2.17
CA GLU A 86 16.74 10.44 -1.67
C GLU A 86 16.81 9.85 -0.25
N LYS A 87 17.72 8.89 -0.03
CA LYS A 87 18.03 8.39 1.32
C LYS A 87 18.82 9.48 2.05
N GLU A 88 18.13 10.34 2.79
CA GLU A 88 18.75 11.34 3.66
C GLU A 88 19.48 10.72 4.89
N ARG A 89 19.93 9.46 4.82
CA ARG A 89 20.65 8.75 5.91
C ARG A 89 22.12 8.48 5.64
N THR A 90 22.78 9.28 4.80
CA THR A 90 24.25 9.29 4.74
C THR A 90 24.79 10.71 4.83
N THR A 91 24.49 11.41 5.92
CA THR A 91 25.32 12.55 6.39
C THR A 91 26.00 12.15 7.70
N GLY A 92 27.24 11.70 7.53
CA GLY A 92 28.13 11.23 8.58
C GLY A 92 29.06 10.23 7.90
N VAL A 93 30.00 10.67 7.07
CA VAL A 93 31.14 11.54 7.41
C VAL A 93 31.42 12.45 6.22
N ALA A 94 31.58 13.75 6.46
CA ALA A 94 32.28 14.62 5.51
C ALA A 94 33.73 14.13 5.46
N GLU A 95 34.17 13.50 4.37
CA GLU A 95 35.59 13.28 4.15
C GLU A 95 36.24 14.67 3.94
N PRO A 96 37.18 15.07 4.83
CA PRO A 96 37.82 16.36 4.72
C PRO A 96 38.84 16.32 3.58
N GLY A 97 38.68 17.23 2.62
CA GLY A 97 39.74 17.76 1.75
C GLY A 97 40.54 16.74 0.95
N ASP A 98 40.21 16.61 -0.33
CA ASP A 98 41.23 16.32 -1.35
C ASP A 98 41.29 17.53 -2.31
N ASP A 99 42.01 18.55 -1.85
CA ASP A 99 42.65 19.55 -2.68
C ASP A 99 43.85 18.91 -3.40
N GLY A 100 43.58 18.36 -4.58
CA GLY A 100 44.59 17.79 -5.49
C GLY A 100 44.61 18.51 -6.85
N PRO A 101 45.80 18.61 -7.48
CA PRO A 101 46.31 19.77 -8.25
C PRO A 101 45.69 20.04 -9.63
#